data_AF-A0AAE1B4X9-F1
#
_entry.id   AF-A0AAE1B4X9-F1
#
_cell.length_a   1.000
_cell.length_b   1.000
_cell.length_c   1.000
_cell.angle_alpha   90.00
_cell.angle_beta   90.00
_cell.angle_gamma   90.00
#
_symmetry.space_group_name_H-M   'P 1'
#
loop_
_entity.id
_entity.type
_entity.pdbx_description
1 polymer ?
#
loop_
_entity_poly.entity_id
_entity_poly.type
_entity_poly.pdbx_seq_one_letter_code
_entity_poly.pdbx_strand_id
1 'polypeptide(L)'
;MYRRWIETRDGQHYQEYAKARNKAARECRKAKIRLEKTVAEQAKRNPKSFWSYVKAKTSTRSGIGDLKRDDGTIASTDKEKAQVLNDFFQSVFTEEPDGELPKAPQFTFNSPLTNIDFKTEDIRKLLTKLKSGKAAGPDDIPTILLTETAEALALPISIIFRKSLDEGRVPNKNSTSGKHPLKTGKAEKDLGVVVDSQLNFKDHISQATTKANRILGAVLETLQQDIEDVQHRATKLIGHLKDKNYPERQSILKLPSLEHRRRRGDMIDLFKYVTGIYDASRPIFELAPNSNTRGHSKKLIEKRSRLAVRTNFFSERVVSGWNSLPESVVSAPSVNAFKNRLDAHWATHPATYNPECYN
;
A
#
# COMPACT_ATOMS: atom_id res chain seq x y z
N MET A 1 -35.04 5.63 -16.73
CA MET A 1 -34.64 4.67 -17.79
C MET A 1 -34.58 3.25 -17.25
N TYR A 2 -33.65 2.90 -16.34
CA TYR A 2 -33.57 1.54 -15.78
C TYR A 2 -34.85 1.05 -15.06
N ARG A 3 -35.43 1.88 -14.18
CA ARG A 3 -36.70 1.56 -13.50
C ARG A 3 -37.86 1.35 -14.49
N ARG A 4 -37.93 2.21 -15.51
CA ARG A 4 -38.92 2.12 -16.61
C ARG A 4 -38.78 0.81 -17.39
N TRP A 5 -37.56 0.35 -17.68
CA TRP A 5 -37.34 -0.97 -18.29
C TRP A 5 -37.73 -2.13 -17.37
N ILE A 6 -37.42 -2.05 -16.07
CA ILE A 6 -37.84 -3.07 -15.10
C ILE A 6 -39.36 -3.23 -15.07
N GLU A 7 -40.09 -2.12 -15.13
CA GLU A 7 -41.55 -2.07 -15.09
C GLU A 7 -42.20 -2.54 -16.39
N THR A 8 -41.65 -2.17 -17.54
CA THR A 8 -42.26 -2.45 -18.86
C THR A 8 -41.76 -3.73 -19.52
N ARG A 9 -40.56 -4.21 -19.15
CA ARG A 9 -39.81 -5.30 -19.80
C ARG A 9 -39.63 -5.13 -21.32
N ASP A 10 -39.82 -3.92 -21.83
CA ASP A 10 -39.81 -3.61 -23.26
C ASP A 10 -38.39 -3.48 -23.83
N GLY A 11 -38.24 -3.92 -25.08
CA GLY A 11 -36.97 -3.94 -25.81
C GLY A 11 -36.44 -2.55 -26.18
N GLN A 12 -37.32 -1.59 -26.50
CA GLN A 12 -36.88 -0.22 -26.80
C GLN A 12 -36.40 0.49 -25.54
N HIS A 13 -37.12 0.35 -24.43
CA HIS A 13 -36.69 0.92 -23.15
C HIS A 13 -35.36 0.32 -22.65
N TYR A 14 -35.09 -0.96 -22.94
CA TYR A 14 -33.77 -1.55 -22.70
C TYR A 14 -32.68 -0.90 -23.55
N GLN A 15 -32.93 -0.70 -24.85
CA GLN A 15 -31.94 -0.08 -25.75
C GLN A 15 -31.60 1.35 -25.34
N GLU A 16 -32.61 2.13 -24.92
CA GLU A 16 -32.40 3.49 -24.39
C GLU A 16 -31.56 3.48 -23.11
N TYR A 17 -31.89 2.60 -22.15
CA TYR A 17 -31.10 2.42 -20.94
C TYR A 17 -29.67 1.99 -21.27
N ALA A 18 -29.48 1.01 -22.16
CA ALA A 18 -28.17 0.51 -22.54
C ALA A 18 -27.32 1.62 -23.21
N LYS A 19 -27.91 2.41 -24.11
CA LYS A 19 -27.24 3.59 -24.71
C LYS A 19 -26.82 4.60 -23.64
N ALA A 20 -27.72 4.94 -22.70
CA ALA A 20 -27.42 5.89 -21.63
C ALA A 20 -26.34 5.35 -20.67
N ARG A 21 -26.42 4.08 -20.27
CA ARG A 21 -25.43 3.38 -19.44
C ARG A 21 -24.06 3.35 -20.11
N ASN A 22 -24.00 2.98 -21.39
CA ASN A 22 -22.76 2.90 -22.15
C ASN A 22 -22.14 4.30 -22.34
N LYS A 23 -22.97 5.33 -22.57
CA LYS A 23 -22.52 6.74 -22.62
C LYS A 23 -21.93 7.16 -21.28
N ALA A 24 -22.62 6.92 -20.17
CA ALA A 24 -22.13 7.24 -18.82
C ALA A 24 -20.82 6.51 -18.50
N ALA A 25 -20.75 5.20 -18.76
CA ALA A 25 -19.54 4.40 -18.55
C ALA A 25 -18.36 4.90 -19.39
N ARG A 26 -18.60 5.37 -20.62
CA ARG A 26 -17.58 5.98 -21.48
C ARG A 26 -17.09 7.31 -20.92
N GLU A 27 -17.99 8.19 -20.50
CA GLU A 27 -17.60 9.48 -19.93
C GLU A 27 -16.88 9.32 -18.58
N CYS A 28 -17.28 8.36 -17.73
CA CYS A 28 -16.55 8.00 -16.53
C CYS A 28 -15.12 7.51 -16.85
N ARG A 29 -14.97 6.64 -17.86
CA ARG A 29 -13.65 6.19 -18.33
C ARG A 29 -12.79 7.35 -18.81
N LYS A 30 -13.33 8.24 -19.64
CA LYS A 30 -12.62 9.44 -20.11
C LYS A 30 -12.20 10.35 -18.95
N ALA A 31 -13.08 10.59 -17.99
CA ALA A 31 -12.78 11.42 -16.83
C ALA A 31 -11.67 10.80 -15.97
N LYS A 32 -11.71 9.47 -15.77
CA LYS A 32 -10.66 8.71 -15.08
C LYS A 32 -9.31 8.85 -15.79
N ILE A 33 -9.26 8.59 -17.11
CA ILE A 33 -8.03 8.70 -17.90
C ILE A 33 -7.47 10.14 -17.83
N ARG A 34 -8.32 11.16 -17.94
CA ARG A 34 -7.89 12.57 -17.81
C ARG A 34 -7.26 12.85 -16.46
N LEU A 35 -7.92 12.42 -15.37
CA LEU A 35 -7.39 12.58 -14.01
C LEU A 35 -6.02 11.89 -13.87
N GLU A 36 -5.92 10.63 -14.30
CA GLU A 36 -4.69 9.84 -14.22
C GLU A 36 -3.57 10.48 -15.03
N LYS A 37 -3.87 11.00 -16.22
CA LYS A 37 -2.93 11.74 -17.06
C LYS A 37 -2.44 13.01 -16.38
N THR A 38 -3.34 13.83 -15.81
CA THR A 38 -2.96 15.04 -15.07
C THR A 38 -2.10 14.71 -13.85
N VAL A 39 -2.45 13.66 -13.09
CA VAL A 39 -1.69 13.22 -11.93
C VAL A 39 -0.28 12.73 -12.35
N ALA A 40 -0.17 12.04 -13.49
CA ALA A 40 1.11 11.58 -14.03
C ALA A 40 1.98 12.74 -14.54
N GLU A 41 1.41 13.69 -15.30
CA GLU A 41 2.10 14.88 -15.81
C GLU A 41 2.66 15.75 -14.67
N GLN A 42 1.89 15.87 -13.58
CA GLN A 42 2.28 16.65 -12.41
C GLN A 42 3.21 15.89 -11.46
N ALA A 43 3.50 14.60 -11.67
CA ALA A 43 4.23 13.78 -10.70
C ALA A 43 5.60 14.34 -10.31
N LYS A 44 6.31 15.01 -11.23
CA LYS A 44 7.60 15.67 -10.95
C LYS A 44 7.45 16.97 -10.14
N ARG A 45 6.38 17.74 -10.39
CA ARG A 45 6.16 19.07 -9.79
C ARG A 45 5.36 19.00 -8.49
N ASN A 46 4.47 18.02 -8.37
CA ASN A 46 3.65 17.73 -7.20
C ASN A 46 3.67 16.23 -6.88
N PRO A 47 4.78 15.70 -6.34
CA PRO A 47 4.87 14.28 -5.98
C PRO A 47 3.80 13.85 -4.96
N LYS A 48 3.31 14.78 -4.13
CA LYS A 48 2.33 14.50 -3.07
C LYS A 48 0.98 14.08 -3.66
N SER A 49 0.51 14.74 -4.72
CA SER A 49 -0.76 14.36 -5.37
C SER A 49 -0.67 12.98 -6.02
N PHE A 50 0.45 12.68 -6.69
CA PHE A 50 0.72 11.38 -7.28
C PHE A 50 0.72 10.26 -6.23
N TRP A 51 1.49 10.43 -5.15
CA TRP A 51 1.56 9.43 -4.09
C TRP A 51 0.25 9.30 -3.31
N SER A 52 -0.52 10.38 -3.17
CA SER A 52 -1.88 10.32 -2.62
C SER A 52 -2.81 9.47 -3.49
N TYR A 53 -2.79 9.70 -4.80
CA TYR A 53 -3.56 8.91 -5.77
C TYR A 53 -3.19 7.42 -5.73
N VAL A 54 -1.89 7.11 -5.80
CA VAL A 54 -1.38 5.73 -5.71
C VAL A 54 -1.79 5.10 -4.37
N LYS A 55 -1.63 5.80 -3.24
CA LYS A 55 -2.04 5.28 -1.93
C LYS A 55 -3.53 5.00 -1.87
N ALA A 56 -4.38 5.90 -2.36
CA ALA A 56 -5.83 5.69 -2.38
C ALA A 56 -6.25 4.46 -3.22
N LYS A 57 -5.50 4.16 -4.29
CA LYS A 57 -5.78 3.01 -5.17
C LYS A 57 -5.15 1.69 -4.72
N THR A 58 -4.15 1.74 -3.85
CA THR A 58 -3.34 0.57 -3.47
C THR A 58 -3.36 0.24 -1.98
N SER A 59 -3.93 1.11 -1.15
CA SER A 59 -4.10 0.88 0.28
C SER A 59 -5.17 -0.19 0.51
N THR A 60 -4.73 -1.36 0.93
CA THR A 60 -5.59 -2.27 1.70
C THR A 60 -5.80 -1.67 3.08
N ARG A 61 -7.05 -1.51 3.52
CA ARG A 61 -7.33 -1.52 4.96
C ARG A 61 -7.06 -2.94 5.44
N SER A 62 -5.80 -3.28 5.69
CA SER A 62 -5.51 -4.42 6.54
C SER A 62 -5.89 -3.95 7.94
N GLY A 63 -7.07 -4.37 8.41
CA GLY A 63 -7.33 -4.34 9.85
C GLY A 63 -6.21 -5.11 10.55
N ILE A 64 -5.96 -4.78 11.81
CA ILE A 64 -5.10 -5.60 12.66
C ILE A 64 -5.66 -7.03 12.56
N GLY A 65 -4.79 -8.00 12.25
CA GLY A 65 -5.18 -9.41 12.21
C GLY A 65 -5.75 -9.85 13.54
N ASP A 66 -6.42 -10.98 13.57
CA ASP A 66 -7.01 -11.45 14.82
C ASP A 66 -5.91 -11.77 15.84
N LEU A 67 -6.09 -11.31 17.07
CA LEU A 67 -5.11 -11.46 18.13
C LEU A 67 -5.47 -12.67 18.97
N LYS A 68 -4.50 -13.53 19.26
CA LYS A 68 -4.69 -14.67 20.15
C LYS A 68 -4.50 -14.21 21.60
N ARG A 69 -5.45 -14.54 22.46
CA ARG A 69 -5.37 -14.36 23.91
C ARG A 69 -4.58 -15.50 24.54
N ASP A 70 -4.16 -15.29 25.79
CA ASP A 70 -3.40 -16.30 26.55
C ASP A 70 -4.23 -17.56 26.86
N ASP A 71 -5.56 -17.42 26.95
CA ASP A 71 -6.51 -18.53 27.09
C ASP A 71 -6.73 -19.34 25.80
N GLY A 72 -6.06 -18.96 24.71
CA GLY A 72 -6.17 -19.61 23.41
C GLY A 72 -7.30 -19.10 22.51
N THR A 73 -8.18 -18.23 23.01
CA THR A 73 -9.27 -17.63 22.23
C THR A 73 -8.77 -16.52 21.30
N ILE A 74 -9.59 -16.15 20.31
CA ILE A 74 -9.22 -15.23 19.24
C ILE A 74 -10.05 -13.95 19.35
N ALA A 75 -9.37 -12.81 19.51
CA ALA A 75 -9.94 -11.47 19.45
C ALA A 75 -10.04 -11.01 18.00
N SER A 76 -11.26 -10.90 17.49
CA SER A 76 -11.55 -10.59 16.08
C SER A 76 -12.12 -9.19 15.87
N THR A 77 -12.76 -8.63 16.89
CA THR A 77 -13.29 -7.26 16.83
C THR A 77 -12.25 -6.21 17.24
N ASP A 78 -12.38 -4.98 16.73
CA ASP A 78 -11.45 -3.89 17.05
C ASP A 78 -11.41 -3.58 18.57
N LYS A 79 -12.55 -3.73 19.25
CA LYS A 79 -12.66 -3.54 20.71
C LYS A 79 -11.93 -4.65 21.46
N GLU A 80 -12.12 -5.90 21.08
CA GLU A 80 -11.39 -7.02 21.69
C GLU A 80 -9.89 -6.91 21.47
N LYS A 81 -9.47 -6.53 20.26
CA LYS A 81 -8.05 -6.34 19.92
C LYS A 81 -7.41 -5.23 20.76
N ALA A 82 -8.12 -4.11 20.95
CA ALA A 82 -7.67 -3.03 21.81
C ALA A 82 -7.54 -3.49 23.26
N GLN A 83 -8.49 -4.28 23.76
CA GLN A 83 -8.46 -4.81 25.12
C GLN A 83 -7.28 -5.75 25.34
N VAL A 84 -7.06 -6.71 24.44
CA VAL A 84 -5.93 -7.66 24.53
C VAL A 84 -4.59 -6.93 24.56
N LEU A 85 -4.42 -5.90 23.74
CA LEU A 85 -3.22 -5.07 23.75
C LEU A 85 -3.08 -4.30 25.06
N ASN A 86 -4.17 -3.72 25.58
CA ASN A 86 -4.16 -2.98 26.83
C ASN A 86 -3.79 -3.88 28.02
N ASP A 87 -4.38 -5.07 28.11
CA ASP A 87 -4.12 -6.05 29.17
C ASP A 87 -2.65 -6.50 29.13
N PHE A 88 -2.13 -6.79 27.93
CA PHE A 88 -0.72 -7.12 27.75
C PHE A 88 0.19 -5.97 28.20
N PHE A 89 -0.11 -4.73 27.79
CA PHE A 89 0.70 -3.58 28.17
C PHE A 89 0.66 -3.32 29.67
N GLN A 90 -0.49 -3.46 30.33
CA GLN A 90 -0.56 -3.41 31.79
C GLN A 90 0.34 -4.47 32.44
N SER A 91 0.33 -5.70 31.94
CA SER A 91 1.10 -6.79 32.53
C SER A 91 2.62 -6.61 32.49
N VAL A 92 3.14 -5.85 31.51
CA VAL A 92 4.57 -5.57 31.36
C VAL A 92 4.99 -4.23 31.97
N PHE A 93 4.03 -3.46 32.53
CA PHE A 93 4.35 -2.26 33.28
C PHE A 93 4.89 -2.67 34.66
N THR A 94 6.01 -2.10 35.03
CA THR A 94 6.56 -2.27 36.37
C THR A 94 5.65 -1.53 37.35
N GLU A 95 5.03 -2.25 38.29
CA GLU A 95 4.44 -1.64 39.47
C GLU A 95 5.60 -1.14 40.36
N GLU A 96 5.94 0.15 40.23
CA GLU A 96 6.88 0.78 41.15
C GLU A 96 6.19 0.84 42.52
N PRO A 97 6.78 0.29 43.60
CA PRO A 97 6.20 0.38 44.92
C PRO A 97 6.06 1.86 45.33
N ASP A 98 4.97 2.20 46.04
CA ASP A 98 4.71 3.52 46.65
C ASP A 98 5.70 3.87 47.79
N GLY A 99 6.93 3.39 47.71
CA GLY A 99 8.00 3.64 48.67
C GLY A 99 8.75 4.94 48.39
N GLU A 100 9.54 5.36 49.38
CA GLU A 100 10.46 6.47 49.19
C GLU A 100 11.46 6.15 48.07
N LEU A 101 11.51 7.03 47.05
CA LEU A 101 12.51 6.96 46.00
C LEU A 101 13.91 6.87 46.63
N PRO A 102 14.82 6.02 46.11
CA PRO A 102 16.18 5.96 46.61
C PRO A 102 16.80 7.35 46.56
N LYS A 103 17.41 7.79 47.67
CA LYS A 103 18.10 9.09 47.74
C LYS A 103 19.18 9.11 46.67
N ALA A 104 18.98 9.95 45.65
CA ALA A 104 19.95 10.11 44.57
C ALA A 104 21.32 10.47 45.16
N PRO A 105 22.42 9.88 44.66
CA PRO A 105 23.76 10.25 45.11
C PRO A 105 23.97 11.74 44.90
N GLN A 106 24.37 12.45 45.96
CA GLN A 106 24.77 13.85 45.85
C GLN A 106 26.16 13.91 45.23
N PHE A 107 26.24 14.47 44.02
CA PHE A 107 27.51 14.79 43.39
C PHE A 107 27.89 16.23 43.74
N THR A 108 29.02 16.41 44.40
CA THR A 108 29.64 17.73 44.55
C THR A 108 30.45 18.03 43.29
N PHE A 109 29.98 18.98 42.48
CA PHE A 109 30.71 19.45 41.32
C PHE A 109 31.61 20.63 41.75
N ASN A 110 32.92 20.52 41.54
CA ASN A 110 33.90 21.52 41.97
C ASN A 110 33.94 22.79 41.08
N SER A 111 33.09 22.88 40.05
CA SER A 111 33.08 24.02 39.13
C SER A 111 31.66 24.28 38.58
N PRO A 112 31.16 25.53 38.65
CA PRO A 112 29.87 25.89 38.08
C PRO A 112 29.92 25.89 36.55
N LEU A 113 28.81 25.51 35.90
CA LEU A 113 28.64 25.63 34.45
C LEU A 113 28.41 27.10 34.06
N THR A 114 29.48 27.82 33.73
CA THR A 114 29.41 29.26 33.42
C THR A 114 29.20 29.56 31.93
N ASN A 115 29.38 28.59 31.04
CA ASN A 115 29.37 28.80 29.59
C ASN A 115 28.01 28.52 28.90
N ILE A 116 26.91 28.60 29.66
CA ILE A 116 25.57 28.41 29.10
C ILE A 116 24.82 29.73 29.22
N ASP A 117 24.32 30.23 28.09
CA ASP A 117 23.49 31.42 28.02
C ASP A 117 22.11 31.15 27.42
N PHE A 118 21.07 31.63 28.10
CA PHE A 118 19.68 31.44 27.74
C PHE A 118 19.14 32.73 27.14
N LYS A 119 19.51 33.02 25.89
CA LYS A 119 19.07 34.23 25.21
C LYS A 119 17.58 34.18 24.89
N THR A 120 16.88 35.29 25.11
CA THR A 120 15.44 35.43 24.85
C THR A 120 15.09 35.08 23.40
N GLU A 121 15.92 35.49 22.44
CA GLU A 121 15.72 35.24 21.02
C GLU A 121 15.77 33.75 20.68
N ASP A 122 16.64 33.00 21.35
CA ASP A 122 16.81 31.57 21.10
C ASP A 122 15.63 30.78 21.69
N ILE A 123 15.16 31.16 22.87
CA ILE A 123 13.95 30.58 23.46
C ILE A 123 12.72 30.88 22.60
N ARG A 124 12.57 32.11 22.12
CA ARG A 124 11.49 32.47 21.20
C ARG A 124 11.53 31.64 19.91
N LYS A 125 12.71 31.45 19.30
CA LYS A 125 12.87 30.60 18.12
C LYS A 125 12.49 29.15 18.40
N LEU A 126 12.81 28.64 19.59
CA LEU A 126 12.46 27.29 20.00
C LEU A 126 10.94 27.15 20.20
N LEU A 127 10.30 28.10 20.87
CA LEU A 127 8.85 28.10 21.11
C LEU A 127 8.05 28.18 19.80
N THR A 128 8.43 29.06 18.87
CA THR A 128 7.76 29.21 17.56
C THR A 128 7.94 28.00 16.64
N LYS A 129 9.01 27.20 16.83
CA LYS A 129 9.26 25.97 16.09
C LYS A 129 8.48 24.75 16.62
N LEU A 130 7.80 24.89 17.76
CA LEU A 130 6.97 23.82 18.30
C LEU A 130 5.80 23.50 17.36
N LYS A 131 5.37 22.24 17.34
CA LYS A 131 4.26 21.78 16.50
C LYS A 131 2.94 22.00 17.25
N SER A 132 2.14 22.97 16.82
CA SER A 132 0.87 23.36 17.45
C SER A 132 -0.19 22.25 17.56
N GLY A 133 -0.11 21.19 16.74
CA GLY A 133 -1.03 20.05 16.75
C GLY A 133 -0.63 18.86 17.64
N LYS A 134 0.18 19.07 18.68
CA LYS A 134 0.60 18.02 19.62
C LYS A 134 -0.28 18.02 20.87
N ALA A 135 -0.46 16.84 21.47
CA ALA A 135 -1.14 16.69 22.75
C ALA A 135 -0.39 17.45 23.85
N ALA A 136 -1.12 17.96 24.83
CA ALA A 136 -0.54 18.66 25.97
C ALA A 136 0.41 17.74 26.75
N GLY A 137 1.42 18.33 27.37
CA GLY A 137 2.32 17.62 28.26
C GLY A 137 1.64 17.27 29.59
N PRO A 138 2.39 16.70 30.54
CA PRO A 138 1.90 16.44 31.90
C PRO A 138 1.46 17.71 32.66
N ASP A 139 1.84 18.88 32.15
CA ASP A 139 1.44 20.20 32.63
C ASP A 139 0.07 20.66 32.09
N ASP A 140 -0.58 19.86 31.23
CA ASP A 140 -1.83 20.19 30.55
C ASP A 140 -1.81 21.51 29.77
N ILE A 141 -0.62 22.01 29.41
CA ILE A 141 -0.47 23.23 28.60
C ILE A 141 -0.46 22.82 27.12
N PRO A 142 -1.47 23.24 26.32
CA PRO A 142 -1.47 22.97 24.88
C PRO A 142 -0.29 23.65 24.19
N THR A 143 0.36 22.94 23.27
CA THR A 143 1.51 23.47 22.53
C THR A 143 1.18 24.73 21.72
N ILE A 144 -0.08 24.89 21.31
CA ILE A 144 -0.55 26.10 20.63
C ILE A 144 -0.43 27.36 21.50
N LEU A 145 -0.66 27.26 22.81
CA LEU A 145 -0.50 28.41 23.70
C LEU A 145 0.97 28.85 23.76
N LEU A 146 1.89 27.88 23.83
CA LEU A 146 3.33 28.16 23.84
C LEU A 146 3.82 28.78 22.52
N THR A 147 3.27 28.36 21.37
CA THR A 147 3.65 28.93 20.07
C THR A 147 3.11 30.34 19.89
N GLU A 148 1.84 30.58 20.23
CA GLU A 148 1.17 31.88 20.04
C GLU A 148 1.64 32.94 21.04
N THR A 149 2.01 32.53 22.25
CA THR A 149 2.50 33.45 23.31
C THR A 149 4.03 33.50 23.40
N ALA A 150 4.74 32.95 22.41
CA ALA A 150 6.21 32.86 22.41
C ALA A 150 6.91 34.21 22.64
N GLU A 151 6.38 35.30 22.09
CA GLU A 151 6.93 36.65 22.26
C GLU A 151 6.88 37.10 23.73
N ALA A 152 5.77 36.82 24.42
CA ALA A 152 5.56 37.21 25.81
C ALA A 152 6.27 36.26 26.80
N LEU A 153 6.36 34.96 26.48
CA LEU A 153 6.92 33.94 27.36
C LEU A 153 8.44 33.80 27.27
N ALA A 154 9.07 34.24 26.17
CA ALA A 154 10.50 34.03 25.97
C ALA A 154 11.38 34.61 27.08
N LEU A 155 11.08 35.82 27.55
CA LEU A 155 11.84 36.48 28.62
C LEU A 155 11.62 35.83 30.00
N PRO A 156 10.37 35.56 30.44
CA PRO A 156 10.15 34.80 31.67
C PRO A 156 10.85 33.43 31.68
N ILE A 157 10.83 32.70 30.57
CA ILE A 157 11.44 31.37 30.47
C ILE A 157 12.98 31.46 30.49
N SER A 158 13.59 32.48 29.88
CA SER A 158 15.05 32.67 29.97
C SER A 158 15.51 32.90 31.40
N ILE A 159 14.77 33.71 32.14
CA ILE A 159 15.04 33.98 33.56
C ILE A 159 14.89 32.70 34.38
N ILE A 160 13.83 31.91 34.14
CA ILE A 160 13.61 30.64 34.86
C ILE A 160 14.75 29.65 34.60
N PHE A 161 15.19 29.49 33.35
CA PHE A 161 16.29 28.58 33.01
C PHE A 161 17.63 29.05 33.56
N ARG A 162 17.91 30.36 33.52
CA ARG A 162 19.09 30.94 34.17
C ARG A 162 19.09 30.64 35.66
N LYS A 163 18.00 30.99 36.35
CA LYS A 163 17.85 30.78 37.79
C LYS A 163 17.92 29.29 38.16
N SER A 164 17.33 28.42 37.34
CA SER A 164 17.38 26.97 37.55
C SER A 164 18.79 26.41 37.46
N LEU A 165 19.59 26.90 36.51
CA LEU A 165 20.99 26.52 36.34
C LEU A 165 21.86 27.05 37.50
N ASP A 166 21.65 28.31 37.89
CA ASP A 166 22.44 28.97 38.95
C ASP A 166 22.17 28.36 40.33
N GLU A 167 20.91 28.01 40.62
CA GLU A 167 20.51 27.42 41.91
C GLU A 167 20.62 25.88 41.92
N GLY A 168 20.84 25.25 40.76
CA GLY A 168 20.81 23.80 40.62
C GLY A 168 19.44 23.18 40.97
N ARG A 169 18.36 23.96 40.86
CA ARG A 169 16.99 23.54 41.19
C ARG A 169 16.09 23.72 39.99
N VAL A 170 15.32 22.69 39.63
CA VAL A 170 14.27 22.81 38.61
C VAL A 170 12.96 23.24 39.26
N PRO A 171 12.09 24.00 38.57
CA PRO A 171 10.75 24.29 39.07
C PRO A 171 10.02 22.99 39.43
N ASN A 172 9.46 22.91 40.64
CA ASN A 172 8.76 21.72 41.13
C ASN A 172 7.65 21.34 40.13
N LYS A 173 7.77 20.15 39.54
CA LYS A 173 6.69 19.55 38.76
C LYS A 173 5.70 18.91 39.73
N ASN A 174 4.45 19.36 39.70
CA ASN A 174 3.34 18.48 40.02
C ASN A 174 3.09 17.61 38.78
N SER A 175 3.86 16.53 38.59
CA SER A 175 3.51 15.49 37.62
C SER A 175 4.39 14.26 37.70
N THR A 176 3.73 13.13 37.93
CA THR A 176 4.10 11.77 37.53
C THR A 176 4.67 11.78 36.11
N SER A 177 5.99 11.66 36.00
CA SER A 177 6.68 11.54 34.72
C SER A 177 6.66 10.08 34.28
N GLY A 178 5.90 9.80 33.21
CA GLY A 178 5.94 8.51 32.53
C GLY A 178 7.35 8.24 32.01
N LYS A 179 8.10 7.37 32.70
CA LYS A 179 9.34 6.78 32.21
C LYS A 179 9.00 5.90 31.01
N HIS A 180 9.32 6.35 29.80
CA HIS A 180 9.25 5.49 28.61
C HIS A 180 10.54 4.69 28.48
N PRO A 181 10.49 3.35 28.45
CA PRO A 181 11.63 2.56 28.02
C PRO A 181 11.87 2.79 26.52
N LEU A 182 13.13 3.01 26.14
CA LEU A 182 13.54 3.01 24.73
C LEU A 182 13.27 1.62 24.15
N LYS A 183 12.36 1.54 23.17
CA LYS A 183 12.10 0.29 22.46
C LYS A 183 13.31 -0.04 21.59
N THR A 184 13.87 -1.23 21.78
CA THR A 184 14.74 -1.87 20.79
C THR A 184 13.90 -2.22 19.56
N GLY A 185 14.06 -1.45 18.48
CA GLY A 185 13.46 -1.75 17.19
C GLY A 185 14.24 -2.84 16.46
N LYS A 186 13.55 -3.83 15.88
CA LYS A 186 14.18 -4.86 15.02
C LYS A 186 14.66 -4.31 13.67
N ALA A 187 14.19 -3.11 13.29
CA ALA A 187 14.62 -2.40 12.09
C ALA A 187 14.39 -0.90 12.27
N GLU A 188 15.32 -0.10 11.77
CA GLU A 188 15.29 1.36 11.81
C GLU A 188 15.18 1.90 10.38
N LYS A 189 14.37 2.95 10.19
CA LYS A 189 14.24 3.60 8.90
C LYS A 189 14.93 4.95 8.94
N ASP A 190 16.07 5.04 8.28
CA ASP A 190 16.81 6.29 8.18
C ASP A 190 17.04 6.69 6.71
N LEU A 191 16.88 7.99 6.41
CA LEU A 191 17.00 8.59 5.07
C LEU A 191 16.24 7.84 3.94
N GLY A 192 15.18 7.10 4.29
CA GLY A 192 14.38 6.32 3.34
C GLY A 192 14.83 4.87 3.16
N VAL A 193 15.95 4.46 3.77
CA VAL A 193 16.45 3.09 3.81
C VAL A 193 15.96 2.42 5.09
N VAL A 194 15.51 1.18 5.01
CA VAL A 194 15.14 0.38 6.20
C VAL A 194 16.28 -0.60 6.42
N VAL A 195 16.88 -0.56 7.60
CA VAL A 195 18.01 -1.41 7.98
C VAL A 195 17.57 -2.23 9.19
N ASP A 196 17.60 -3.55 9.07
CA ASP A 196 17.29 -4.43 10.20
C ASP A 196 18.48 -4.58 11.15
N SER A 197 18.26 -5.19 12.30
CA SER A 197 19.30 -5.41 13.32
C SER A 197 20.45 -6.30 12.86
N GLN A 198 20.37 -6.89 11.66
CA GLN A 198 21.41 -7.70 11.02
C GLN A 198 22.02 -7.02 9.78
N LEU A 199 21.73 -5.73 9.55
CA LEU A 199 22.15 -4.97 8.36
C LEU A 199 21.67 -5.56 7.03
N ASN A 200 20.56 -6.30 7.05
CA ASN A 200 19.99 -6.89 5.85
C ASN A 200 19.01 -5.92 5.18
N PHE A 201 19.15 -5.75 3.86
CA PHE A 201 18.32 -4.88 3.04
C PHE A 201 17.08 -5.57 2.46
N LYS A 202 16.85 -6.85 2.77
CA LYS A 202 15.75 -7.67 2.23
C LYS A 202 14.39 -6.99 2.43
N ASP A 203 14.14 -6.42 3.61
CA ASP A 203 12.91 -5.67 3.89
C ASP A 203 12.81 -4.36 3.09
N HIS A 204 13.92 -3.64 2.94
CA HIS A 204 13.97 -2.42 2.14
C HIS A 204 13.71 -2.71 0.64
N ILE A 205 14.36 -3.74 0.08
CA ILE A 205 14.16 -4.19 -1.30
C ILE A 205 12.70 -4.62 -1.48
N SER A 206 12.15 -5.42 -0.57
CA SER A 206 10.74 -5.84 -0.61
C SER A 206 9.78 -4.65 -0.61
N GLN A 207 10.05 -3.60 0.18
CA GLN A 207 9.23 -2.39 0.22
C GLN A 207 9.35 -1.58 -1.08
N ALA A 208 10.56 -1.45 -1.64
CA ALA A 208 10.80 -0.78 -2.91
C ALA A 208 10.10 -1.50 -4.07
N THR A 209 10.24 -2.82 -4.15
CA THR A 209 9.57 -3.66 -5.15
C THR A 209 8.04 -3.58 -5.02
N THR A 210 7.51 -3.64 -3.80
CA THR A 210 6.06 -3.48 -3.56
C THR A 210 5.57 -2.10 -4.01
N LYS A 211 6.34 -1.04 -3.74
CA LYS A 211 6.03 0.33 -4.15
C LYS A 211 6.08 0.48 -5.68
N ALA A 212 7.07 -0.11 -6.34
CA ALA A 212 7.18 -0.15 -7.80
C ALA A 212 6.01 -0.92 -8.44
N ASN A 213 5.67 -2.10 -7.90
CA ASN A 213 4.53 -2.90 -8.36
C ASN A 213 3.19 -2.16 -8.18
N ARG A 214 3.04 -1.38 -7.10
CA ARG A 214 1.87 -0.52 -6.85
C ARG A 214 1.74 0.60 -7.89
N ILE A 215 2.85 1.25 -8.24
CA ILE A 215 2.88 2.26 -9.30
C ILE A 215 2.53 1.61 -10.64
N LEU A 216 3.18 0.48 -10.95
CA LEU A 216 2.98 -0.24 -12.20
C LEU A 216 1.52 -0.68 -12.35
N GLY A 217 0.88 -1.20 -11.30
CA GLY A 217 -0.54 -1.55 -11.33
C GLY A 217 -1.48 -0.36 -11.60
N ALA A 218 -1.15 0.83 -11.10
CA ALA A 218 -1.92 2.06 -11.34
C ALA A 218 -1.68 2.66 -12.73
N VAL A 219 -0.47 2.52 -13.28
CA VAL A 219 -0.08 3.05 -14.60
C VAL A 219 -0.41 2.08 -15.74
N LEU A 220 -0.47 0.77 -15.47
CA LEU A 220 -0.78 -0.24 -16.50
C LEU A 220 -2.20 -0.13 -17.04
N GLU A 221 -3.16 0.39 -16.25
CA GLU A 221 -4.55 0.54 -16.70
C GLU A 221 -4.69 1.65 -17.76
N THR A 222 -3.89 2.72 -17.66
CA THR A 222 -3.89 3.81 -18.65
C THR A 222 -3.13 3.46 -19.91
N LEU A 223 -1.96 2.83 -19.79
CA LEU A 223 -1.11 2.52 -20.94
C LEU A 223 -1.59 1.32 -21.77
N GLN A 224 -2.41 0.42 -21.21
CA GLN A 224 -2.87 -0.77 -21.91
C GLN A 224 -3.68 -0.41 -23.17
N GLN A 225 -4.57 0.58 -23.07
CA GLN A 225 -5.36 1.04 -24.20
C GLN A 225 -4.51 1.79 -25.22
N ASP A 226 -3.62 2.67 -24.78
CA ASP A 226 -2.74 3.44 -25.68
C ASP A 226 -1.84 2.51 -26.51
N ILE A 227 -1.35 1.41 -25.93
CA ILE A 227 -0.53 0.43 -26.62
C ILE A 227 -1.38 -0.45 -27.57
N GLU A 228 -2.58 -0.88 -27.17
CA GLU A 228 -3.50 -1.62 -28.05
C GLU A 228 -3.92 -0.75 -29.25
N ASP A 229 -4.10 0.57 -29.05
CA ASP A 229 -4.44 1.52 -30.10
C ASP A 229 -3.32 1.66 -31.15
N VAL A 230 -2.05 1.43 -30.78
CA VAL A 230 -0.94 1.34 -31.75
C VAL A 230 -1.16 0.17 -32.70
N GLN A 231 -1.50 -1.02 -32.17
CA GLN A 231 -1.81 -2.20 -32.97
C GLN A 231 -3.08 -1.98 -33.81
N HIS A 232 -4.11 -1.34 -33.24
CA HIS A 232 -5.33 -0.99 -33.96
C HIS A 232 -5.05 -0.07 -35.16
N ARG A 233 -4.25 0.99 -34.98
CA ARG A 233 -3.86 1.90 -36.07
C ARG A 233 -3.02 1.19 -37.12
N ALA A 234 -2.01 0.42 -36.71
CA ALA A 234 -1.12 -0.29 -37.63
C ALA A 234 -1.88 -1.24 -38.57
N THR A 235 -2.81 -2.04 -38.02
CA THR A 235 -3.63 -2.96 -38.84
C THR A 235 -4.56 -2.25 -39.83
N LYS A 236 -4.95 -1.00 -39.55
CA LYS A 236 -5.82 -0.19 -40.41
C LYS A 236 -5.09 0.44 -41.61
N LEU A 237 -3.76 0.54 -41.55
CA LEU A 237 -2.94 1.05 -42.66
C LEU A 237 -2.85 0.06 -43.84
N ILE A 238 -3.23 -1.20 -43.62
CA ILE A 238 -3.24 -2.24 -44.64
C ILE A 238 -4.50 -2.06 -45.49
N GLY A 239 -4.33 -1.65 -46.75
CA GLY A 239 -5.43 -1.20 -47.63
C GLY A 239 -6.62 -2.17 -47.71
N HIS A 240 -6.37 -3.47 -47.90
CA HIS A 240 -7.43 -4.50 -48.02
C HIS A 240 -8.08 -4.91 -46.69
N LEU A 241 -7.57 -4.43 -45.55
CA LEU A 241 -8.11 -4.69 -44.21
C LEU A 241 -8.76 -3.46 -43.58
N LYS A 242 -8.63 -2.28 -44.20
CA LYS A 242 -9.05 -0.99 -43.65
C LYS A 242 -10.51 -0.95 -43.18
N ASP A 243 -11.40 -1.61 -43.93
CA ASP A 243 -12.85 -1.59 -43.70
C ASP A 243 -13.34 -2.73 -42.79
N LYS A 244 -12.46 -3.69 -42.44
CA LYS A 244 -12.79 -4.78 -41.52
C LYS A 244 -12.73 -4.32 -40.08
N ASN A 245 -13.49 -4.95 -39.17
CA ASN A 245 -13.44 -4.63 -37.75
C ASN A 245 -12.13 -5.13 -37.10
N TYR A 246 -11.78 -4.62 -35.92
CA TYR A 246 -10.46 -4.89 -35.33
C TYR A 246 -10.19 -6.38 -35.03
N PRO A 247 -11.12 -7.14 -34.41
CA PRO A 247 -10.94 -8.58 -34.23
C PRO A 247 -10.76 -9.36 -35.54
N GLU A 248 -11.49 -9.00 -36.60
CA GLU A 248 -11.30 -9.60 -37.93
C GLU A 248 -9.92 -9.31 -38.50
N ARG A 249 -9.42 -8.06 -38.37
CA ARG A 249 -8.05 -7.71 -38.80
C ARG A 249 -7.02 -8.53 -38.02
N GLN A 250 -7.20 -8.69 -36.71
CA GLN A 250 -6.32 -9.49 -35.86
C GLN A 250 -6.30 -10.98 -36.27
N SER A 251 -7.48 -11.55 -36.52
CA SER A 251 -7.61 -12.94 -36.98
C SER A 251 -6.94 -13.18 -38.33
N ILE A 252 -7.19 -12.31 -39.31
CA ILE A 252 -6.59 -12.42 -40.66
C ILE A 252 -5.07 -12.33 -40.59
N LEU A 253 -4.54 -11.40 -39.79
CA LEU A 253 -3.11 -11.20 -39.63
C LEU A 253 -2.47 -12.21 -38.65
N LYS A 254 -3.27 -13.09 -38.04
CA LYS A 254 -2.86 -13.97 -36.94
C LYS A 254 -2.11 -13.21 -35.84
N LEU A 255 -2.54 -11.98 -35.55
CA LEU A 255 -1.95 -11.10 -34.54
C LEU A 255 -2.77 -11.15 -33.24
N PRO A 256 -2.28 -11.81 -32.18
CA PRO A 256 -2.99 -11.84 -30.92
C PRO A 256 -3.11 -10.44 -30.31
N SER A 257 -4.16 -10.22 -29.51
CA SER A 257 -4.35 -8.95 -28.79
C SER A 257 -3.21 -8.68 -27.80
N LEU A 258 -2.97 -7.41 -27.43
CA LEU A 258 -2.00 -7.08 -26.38
C LEU A 258 -2.41 -7.75 -25.07
N GLU A 259 -3.70 -7.79 -24.77
CA GLU A 259 -4.20 -8.44 -23.57
C GLU A 259 -3.89 -9.94 -23.54
N HIS A 260 -4.11 -10.65 -24.65
CA HIS A 260 -3.75 -12.06 -24.76
C HIS A 260 -2.24 -12.26 -24.55
N ARG A 261 -1.39 -11.43 -25.20
CA ARG A 261 0.07 -11.48 -25.03
C ARG A 261 0.49 -11.20 -23.59
N ARG A 262 -0.17 -10.28 -22.89
CA ARG A 262 0.10 -9.96 -21.48
C ARG A 262 -0.30 -11.11 -20.56
N ARG A 263 -1.50 -11.69 -20.73
CA ARG A 263 -1.93 -12.87 -19.97
C ARG A 263 -0.98 -14.06 -20.18
N ARG A 264 -0.49 -14.25 -21.40
CA ARG A 264 0.52 -15.27 -21.70
C ARG A 264 1.82 -15.01 -20.94
N GLY A 265 2.33 -13.77 -20.98
CA GLY A 265 3.51 -13.37 -20.21
C GLY A 265 3.34 -13.61 -18.71
N ASP A 266 2.19 -13.21 -18.18
CA ASP A 266 1.82 -13.40 -16.78
C ASP A 266 1.85 -14.88 -16.36
N MET A 267 1.26 -15.78 -17.16
CA MET A 267 1.28 -17.22 -16.88
C MET A 267 2.70 -17.80 -16.92
N ILE A 268 3.53 -17.35 -17.86
CA ILE A 268 4.93 -17.80 -17.96
C ILE A 268 5.73 -17.36 -16.73
N ASP A 269 5.55 -16.12 -16.28
CA ASP A 269 6.26 -15.61 -15.11
C ASP A 269 5.77 -16.28 -13.83
N LEU A 270 4.47 -16.56 -13.72
CA LEU A 270 3.93 -17.34 -12.61
C LEU A 270 4.46 -18.77 -12.62
N PHE A 271 4.57 -19.41 -13.78
CA PHE A 271 5.16 -20.74 -13.90
C PHE A 271 6.58 -20.75 -13.35
N LYS A 272 7.45 -19.83 -13.83
CA LYS A 272 8.83 -19.71 -13.35
C LYS A 272 8.89 -19.53 -11.84
N TYR A 273 8.00 -18.70 -11.30
CA TYR A 273 7.87 -18.44 -9.88
C TYR A 273 7.52 -19.72 -9.09
N VAL A 274 6.45 -20.43 -9.49
CA VAL A 274 5.99 -21.63 -8.77
C VAL A 274 6.96 -22.80 -8.91
N THR A 275 7.71 -22.87 -10.01
CA THR A 275 8.78 -23.88 -10.20
C THR A 275 10.09 -23.53 -9.49
N GLY A 276 10.18 -22.40 -8.80
CA GLY A 276 11.39 -21.98 -8.07
C GLY A 276 12.55 -21.55 -8.98
N ILE A 277 12.28 -21.16 -10.23
CA ILE A 277 13.31 -20.63 -11.15
C ILE A 277 13.75 -19.22 -10.72
N TYR A 278 12.85 -18.47 -10.08
CA TYR A 278 13.20 -17.20 -9.44
C TYR A 278 13.73 -17.44 -8.03
N ASP A 279 14.85 -16.80 -7.69
CA ASP A 279 15.29 -16.65 -6.30
C ASP A 279 14.41 -15.62 -5.59
N ALA A 280 13.25 -16.06 -5.12
CA ALA A 280 12.29 -15.23 -4.40
C ALA A 280 12.43 -15.45 -2.90
N SER A 281 13.21 -14.59 -2.26
CA SER A 281 13.46 -14.61 -0.81
C SER A 281 12.20 -14.44 0.07
N ARG A 282 11.07 -14.01 -0.52
CA ARG A 282 9.74 -14.02 0.08
C ARG A 282 8.70 -14.48 -0.93
N PRO A 283 7.81 -15.42 -0.56
CA PRO A 283 6.81 -15.86 -1.50
C PRO A 283 5.68 -14.83 -1.71
N ILE A 284 5.47 -14.41 -2.95
CA ILE A 284 4.37 -13.53 -3.39
C ILE A 284 3.04 -14.30 -3.40
N PHE A 285 3.10 -15.60 -3.68
CA PHE A 285 1.95 -16.47 -3.79
C PHE A 285 2.01 -17.59 -2.74
N GLU A 286 0.85 -17.98 -2.24
CA GLU A 286 0.69 -19.10 -1.32
C GLU A 286 0.01 -20.25 -2.07
N LEU A 287 0.60 -21.44 -2.00
CA LEU A 287 -0.01 -22.65 -2.54
C LEU A 287 -1.23 -23.02 -1.70
N ALA A 288 -2.32 -23.36 -2.37
CA ALA A 288 -3.51 -23.86 -1.70
C ALA A 288 -3.19 -25.22 -1.06
N PRO A 289 -3.75 -25.53 0.13
CA PRO A 289 -3.62 -26.85 0.71
C PRO A 289 -4.17 -27.91 -0.24
N ASN A 290 -3.51 -29.07 -0.32
CA ASN A 290 -3.91 -30.18 -1.16
C ASN A 290 -5.34 -30.62 -0.80
N SER A 291 -6.32 -30.24 -1.62
CA SER A 291 -7.70 -30.75 -1.53
C SER A 291 -7.92 -31.75 -2.66
N ASN A 292 -7.99 -33.02 -2.27
CA ASN A 292 -7.84 -34.20 -3.13
C ASN A 292 -8.97 -34.49 -4.13
N THR A 293 -9.72 -33.51 -4.63
CA THR A 293 -10.83 -33.87 -5.54
C THR A 293 -11.04 -32.99 -6.76
N ARG A 294 -10.61 -31.72 -6.82
CA ARG A 294 -10.85 -30.86 -8.00
C ARG A 294 -9.77 -29.78 -8.25
N GLY A 295 -8.84 -30.05 -9.14
CA GLY A 295 -7.86 -29.08 -9.65
C GLY A 295 -6.47 -29.67 -9.89
N HIS A 296 -5.50 -28.83 -10.27
CA HIS A 296 -4.11 -29.22 -10.48
C HIS A 296 -3.26 -29.04 -9.20
N SER A 297 -2.11 -29.71 -9.14
CA SER A 297 -1.19 -29.86 -7.99
C SER A 297 -0.54 -28.57 -7.47
N LYS A 298 -0.66 -27.47 -8.22
CA LYS A 298 0.02 -26.18 -7.96
C LYS A 298 -0.95 -25.01 -7.83
N LYS A 299 -2.16 -25.27 -7.33
CA LYS A 299 -3.18 -24.23 -7.14
C LYS A 299 -2.71 -23.17 -6.14
N LEU A 300 -3.15 -21.94 -6.35
CA LEU A 300 -2.84 -20.79 -5.50
C LEU A 300 -4.07 -20.36 -4.70
N ILE A 301 -3.84 -19.82 -3.50
CA ILE A 301 -4.91 -19.24 -2.68
C ILE A 301 -5.43 -17.97 -3.36
N GLU A 302 -6.74 -17.93 -3.62
CA GLU A 302 -7.41 -16.77 -4.20
C GLU A 302 -7.70 -15.72 -3.12
N LYS A 303 -6.91 -14.63 -3.12
CA LYS A 303 -7.09 -13.51 -2.20
C LYS A 303 -8.15 -12.56 -2.79
N ARG A 304 -9.27 -12.36 -2.10
CA ARG A 304 -10.29 -11.41 -2.58
C ARG A 304 -9.89 -9.97 -2.24
N SER A 305 -9.74 -9.13 -3.26
CA SER A 305 -9.59 -7.69 -3.12
C SER A 305 -10.95 -6.99 -3.26
N ARG A 306 -11.25 -6.05 -2.35
CA ARG A 306 -12.42 -5.16 -2.46
C ARG A 306 -12.22 -4.00 -3.45
N LEU A 307 -10.97 -3.71 -3.84
CA LEU A 307 -10.63 -2.60 -4.73
C LEU A 307 -10.35 -3.09 -6.15
N ALA A 308 -11.07 -2.54 -7.13
CA ALA A 308 -10.95 -2.87 -8.55
C ALA A 308 -9.57 -2.56 -9.17
N VAL A 309 -8.79 -1.61 -8.63
CA VAL A 309 -7.40 -1.42 -9.12
C VAL A 309 -6.51 -2.60 -8.72
N ARG A 310 -6.73 -3.17 -7.52
CA ARG A 310 -5.88 -4.26 -7.03
C ARG A 310 -6.16 -5.57 -7.77
N THR A 311 -7.34 -5.76 -8.35
CA THR A 311 -7.57 -6.92 -9.24
C THR A 311 -6.68 -6.89 -10.48
N ASN A 312 -6.14 -5.74 -10.88
CA ASN A 312 -5.20 -5.61 -11.99
C ASN A 312 -3.75 -5.93 -11.59
N PHE A 313 -3.46 -6.23 -10.32
CA PHE A 313 -2.10 -6.52 -9.88
C PHE A 313 -1.70 -7.92 -10.30
N PHE A 314 -0.41 -8.13 -10.62
CA PHE A 314 0.09 -9.45 -11.00
C PHE A 314 -0.26 -10.51 -9.93
N SER A 315 -0.10 -10.21 -8.64
CA SER A 315 -0.41 -11.15 -7.55
C SER A 315 -1.89 -11.56 -7.44
N GLU A 316 -2.80 -10.85 -8.09
CA GLU A 316 -4.25 -11.09 -8.01
C GLU A 316 -4.79 -11.59 -9.36
N ARG A 317 -4.49 -10.87 -10.46
CA ARG A 317 -5.08 -11.12 -11.80
C ARG A 317 -4.73 -12.48 -12.38
N VAL A 318 -3.58 -13.04 -12.00
CA VAL A 318 -3.09 -14.30 -12.56
C VAL A 318 -3.69 -15.52 -11.88
N VAL A 319 -4.17 -15.39 -10.65
CA VAL A 319 -4.52 -16.52 -9.79
C VAL A 319 -5.69 -17.31 -10.37
N SER A 320 -6.75 -16.62 -10.81
CA SER A 320 -7.92 -17.25 -11.41
C SER A 320 -7.58 -17.98 -12.72
N GLY A 321 -6.83 -17.32 -13.61
CA GLY A 321 -6.39 -17.91 -14.88
C GLY A 321 -5.41 -19.07 -14.71
N TRP A 322 -4.58 -19.06 -13.68
CA TRP A 322 -3.69 -20.16 -13.35
C TRP A 322 -4.45 -21.37 -12.82
N ASN A 323 -5.36 -21.14 -11.85
CA ASN A 323 -6.13 -22.18 -11.19
C ASN A 323 -7.11 -22.91 -12.13
N SER A 324 -7.42 -22.35 -13.30
CA SER A 324 -8.25 -22.96 -14.33
C SER A 324 -7.46 -23.81 -15.34
N LEU A 325 -6.12 -23.76 -15.32
CA LEU A 325 -5.29 -24.56 -16.22
C LEU A 325 -5.34 -26.05 -15.85
N PRO A 326 -5.24 -26.94 -16.86
CA PRO A 326 -5.17 -28.38 -16.60
C PRO A 326 -3.79 -28.78 -16.05
N GLU A 327 -3.75 -29.91 -15.32
CA GLU A 327 -2.50 -30.48 -14.78
C GLU A 327 -1.46 -30.70 -15.87
N SER A 328 -1.88 -31.11 -17.07
CA SER A 328 -0.98 -31.34 -18.20
C SER A 328 -0.19 -30.09 -18.59
N VAL A 329 -0.76 -28.88 -18.46
CA VAL A 329 -0.06 -27.63 -18.73
C VAL A 329 0.86 -27.27 -17.56
N VAL A 330 0.35 -27.35 -16.33
CA VAL A 330 1.03 -26.87 -15.12
C VAL A 330 2.21 -27.77 -14.67
N SER A 331 2.15 -29.06 -14.99
CA SER A 331 3.21 -30.06 -14.75
C SER A 331 4.32 -30.05 -15.82
N ALA A 332 4.40 -29.02 -16.66
CA ALA A 332 5.44 -28.93 -17.69
C ALA A 332 6.86 -29.01 -17.09
N PRO A 333 7.78 -29.78 -17.72
CA PRO A 333 9.12 -30.00 -17.19
C PRO A 333 10.08 -28.82 -17.42
N SER A 334 9.71 -27.86 -18.27
CA SER A 334 10.53 -26.69 -18.57
C SER A 334 9.66 -25.50 -18.97
N VAL A 335 10.24 -24.30 -18.92
CA VAL A 335 9.56 -23.06 -19.35
C VAL A 335 9.11 -23.15 -20.81
N ASN A 336 9.91 -23.77 -21.69
CA ASN A 336 9.54 -23.91 -23.10
C ASN A 336 8.44 -24.96 -23.32
N ALA A 337 8.48 -26.07 -22.58
CA ALA A 337 7.38 -27.03 -22.60
C ALA A 337 6.07 -26.39 -22.08
N PHE A 338 6.15 -25.56 -21.04
CA PHE A 338 5.00 -24.81 -20.53
C PHE A 338 4.42 -23.87 -21.58
N LYS A 339 5.25 -23.04 -22.23
CA LYS A 339 4.83 -22.14 -23.31
C LYS A 339 4.04 -22.89 -24.39
N ASN A 340 4.59 -24.01 -24.88
CA ASN A 340 3.97 -24.77 -25.96
C ASN A 340 2.63 -25.39 -25.52
N ARG A 341 2.56 -25.95 -24.31
CA ARG A 341 1.32 -26.54 -23.76
C ARG A 341 0.25 -25.47 -23.50
N LEU A 342 0.66 -24.30 -23.00
CA LEU A 342 -0.24 -23.15 -22.80
C LEU A 342 -0.80 -22.64 -24.13
N ASP A 343 0.07 -22.46 -25.13
CA ASP A 343 -0.32 -21.99 -26.45
C ASP A 343 -1.29 -22.96 -27.14
N ALA A 344 -1.04 -24.27 -27.03
CA ALA A 344 -1.96 -25.29 -27.53
C ALA A 344 -3.32 -25.26 -26.81
N HIS A 345 -3.32 -25.07 -25.48
CA HIS A 345 -4.55 -24.98 -24.69
C HIS A 345 -5.38 -23.73 -25.01
N TRP A 346 -4.71 -22.62 -25.34
CA TRP A 346 -5.37 -21.35 -25.68
C TRP A 346 -5.65 -21.15 -27.17
N ALA A 347 -5.18 -22.05 -28.04
CA ALA A 347 -5.35 -21.94 -29.50
C ALA A 347 -6.83 -21.86 -29.93
N THR A 348 -7.73 -22.50 -29.18
CA THR A 348 -9.19 -22.48 -29.43
C THR A 348 -9.92 -21.39 -28.64
N HIS A 349 -9.22 -20.60 -27.83
CA HIS A 349 -9.85 -19.63 -26.95
C HIS A 349 -10.35 -18.41 -27.76
N PRO A 350 -11.65 -18.03 -27.66
CA PRO A 350 -12.23 -16.93 -28.44
C PRO A 350 -11.51 -15.59 -28.27
N ALA A 351 -10.83 -15.43 -27.14
CA ALA A 351 -10.20 -14.20 -26.71
C ALA A 351 -8.76 -14.02 -27.25
N THR A 352 -8.25 -14.93 -28.08
CA THR A 352 -6.93 -14.80 -28.73
C THR A 352 -6.86 -13.59 -29.66
N TYR A 353 -7.94 -13.34 -30.41
CA TYR A 353 -8.06 -12.21 -31.35
C TYR A 353 -9.18 -11.23 -30.97
N ASN A 354 -9.71 -11.33 -29.75
CA ASN A 354 -10.74 -10.41 -29.29
C ASN A 354 -10.39 -9.87 -27.89
N PRO A 355 -9.92 -8.61 -27.80
CA PRO A 355 -9.62 -7.98 -26.51
C PRO A 355 -10.87 -7.72 -25.65
N GLU A 356 -12.08 -7.77 -26.21
CA GLU A 356 -13.30 -7.54 -25.43
C GLU A 356 -13.78 -8.78 -24.64
N CYS A 357 -13.30 -9.99 -24.97
CA CYS A 357 -13.71 -11.25 -24.32
C CYS A 357 -13.20 -11.41 -22.88
N TYR A 358 -12.39 -10.48 -22.40
CA TYR A 358 -11.63 -10.60 -21.18
C TYR A 358 -12.05 -9.61 -20.08
N ASN A 359 -13.01 -8.71 -20.38
CA ASN A 359 -13.54 -7.67 -19.49
C ASN A 359 -14.75 -8.12 -18.66
#